data_AF-G8R1U2-F1
#
_entry.id   AF-G8R1U2-F1
#
_cell.length_a   1.000
_cell.length_b   1.000
_cell.length_c   1.000
_cell.angle_alpha   90.00
_cell.angle_beta   90.00
_cell.angle_gamma   90.00
#
_symmetry.space_group_name_H-M   'P 1'
#
loop_
_entity.id
_entity.type
_entity.pdbx_description
1 polymer ?
#
loop_
_entity_poly.entity_id
_entity_poly.type
_entity_poly.pdbx_seq_one_letter_code
_entity_poly.pdbx_strand_id
1 'polypeptide(L)'
;MMTLLMDKKNPLKINNPRIEALDDAYKWFLEVLDNFATEKNITAEEIADLKKIVFKEYMNKKMSYTLDHKLSILSKYIDSSMCSALRENSLKEKPSTSLVYMKHTKHLLSNEQY
;
A
#
# COMPACT_ATOMS: atom_id res chain seq x y z
N MET A 1 -33.24 1.21 3.53
CA MET A 1 -32.24 0.99 4.59
C MET A 1 -30.99 0.46 3.91
N MET A 2 -29.90 1.22 3.96
CA MET A 2 -28.73 1.06 3.09
C MET A 2 -27.77 0.04 3.68
N THR A 3 -27.56 -1.08 2.98
CA THR A 3 -26.62 -2.13 3.35
C THR A 3 -25.20 -1.60 3.20
N LEU A 4 -24.60 -1.15 4.31
CA LEU A 4 -23.17 -0.88 4.41
C LEU A 4 -22.41 -2.20 4.31
N LEU A 5 -22.11 -2.62 3.08
CA LEU A 5 -21.10 -3.63 2.81
C LEU A 5 -19.77 -3.07 3.33
N MET A 6 -19.36 -3.51 4.52
CA MET A 6 -18.00 -3.27 4.99
C MET A 6 -17.07 -3.99 4.02
N ASP A 7 -16.50 -3.21 3.11
CA ASP A 7 -15.46 -3.64 2.19
C ASP A 7 -14.34 -4.24 3.04
N LYS A 8 -14.24 -5.56 3.00
CA LYS A 8 -13.35 -6.37 3.81
C LYS A 8 -11.95 -6.00 3.31
N LYS A 9 -11.27 -5.04 3.97
CA LYS A 9 -9.96 -4.51 3.57
C LYS A 9 -9.05 -5.67 3.22
N ASN A 10 -8.90 -5.92 1.93
CA ASN A 10 -8.03 -6.97 1.44
C ASN A 10 -6.62 -6.59 1.88
N PRO A 11 -5.95 -7.36 2.75
CA PRO A 11 -4.61 -7.03 3.24
C PRO A 11 -3.56 -6.98 2.10
N LEU A 12 -3.92 -7.51 0.93
CA LEU A 12 -3.12 -7.45 -0.29
C LEU A 12 -3.35 -6.16 -1.10
N LYS A 13 -4.41 -5.39 -0.81
CA LYS A 13 -4.67 -4.11 -1.48
C LYS A 13 -3.73 -3.06 -0.89
N ILE A 14 -2.63 -2.84 -1.60
CA ILE A 14 -1.67 -1.79 -1.28
C ILE A 14 -2.28 -0.46 -1.73
N ASN A 15 -2.81 0.31 -0.78
CA ASN A 15 -3.19 1.70 -1.03
C ASN A 15 -1.92 2.57 -1.04
N ASN A 16 -1.32 2.71 -2.22
CA ASN A 16 -0.19 3.62 -2.43
C ASN A 16 -0.53 4.54 -3.61
N PRO A 17 -0.69 5.86 -3.38
CA PRO A 17 -1.02 6.83 -4.43
C PRO A 17 -0.03 6.81 -5.61
N ARG A 18 1.23 6.44 -5.38
CA ARG A 18 2.23 6.32 -6.46
C ARG A 18 1.96 5.13 -7.37
N ILE A 19 1.42 4.03 -6.82
CA ILE A 19 1.03 2.85 -7.60
C ILE A 19 -0.25 3.14 -8.36
N GLU A 20 -1.22 3.83 -7.75
CA GLU A 20 -2.45 4.25 -8.41
C GLU A 20 -2.17 5.18 -9.60
N ALA A 21 -1.36 6.21 -9.39
CA ALA A 21 -0.95 7.11 -10.48
C ALA A 21 -0.16 6.38 -11.58
N LEU A 22 0.66 5.38 -11.23
CA LEU A 22 1.38 4.55 -12.19
C LEU A 22 0.42 3.66 -13.01
N ASP A 23 -0.59 3.09 -12.37
CA ASP A 23 -1.61 2.26 -13.02
C ASP A 23 -2.42 3.08 -14.02
N ASP A 24 -2.79 4.31 -13.67
CA ASP A 24 -3.52 5.23 -14.55
C ASP A 24 -2.64 5.72 -15.70
N ALA A 25 -1.39 6.10 -15.42
CA ALA A 25 -0.43 6.51 -16.46
C ALA A 25 -0.16 5.38 -17.47
N TYR A 26 -0.05 4.13 -17.00
CA TYR A 26 0.14 2.98 -17.88
C TYR A 26 -1.05 2.76 -18.81
N LYS A 27 -2.29 2.83 -18.29
CA LYS A 27 -3.50 2.71 -19.13
C LYS A 27 -3.55 3.81 -20.18
N TRP A 28 -3.36 5.06 -19.77
CA TRP A 28 -3.37 6.19 -20.68
C TRP A 28 -2.28 6.07 -21.76
N PHE A 29 -1.09 5.63 -21.38
CA PHE A 29 -0.01 5.39 -22.33
C PHE A 29 -0.37 4.31 -23.36
N LEU A 30 -0.99 3.20 -22.94
CA LEU A 30 -1.43 2.16 -23.87
C LEU A 30 -2.47 2.68 -24.87
N GLU A 31 -3.43 3.47 -24.41
CA GLU A 31 -4.44 4.10 -25.28
C GLU A 31 -3.78 5.02 -26.32
N VAL A 32 -2.84 5.87 -25.88
CA VAL A 32 -2.09 6.75 -26.79
C VAL A 32 -1.25 5.94 -27.78
N LEU A 33 -0.62 4.86 -27.33
CA LEU A 33 0.20 3.99 -28.18
C LEU A 33 -0.66 3.28 -29.25
N ASP A 34 -1.85 2.82 -28.89
CA ASP A 34 -2.80 2.19 -29.81
C ASP A 34 -3.32 3.17 -30.86
N ASN A 35 -3.67 4.39 -30.44
CA ASN A 35 -4.06 5.46 -31.36
C ASN A 35 -2.92 5.79 -32.33
N PHE A 36 -1.69 5.93 -31.82
CA PHE A 36 -0.51 6.20 -32.64
C PHE A 36 -0.25 5.09 -33.68
N ALA A 37 -0.35 3.82 -33.30
CA ALA A 37 -0.18 2.72 -34.26
C ALA A 37 -1.26 2.70 -35.33
N THR A 38 -2.50 3.03 -34.95
CA THR A 38 -3.62 3.14 -35.90
C THR A 38 -3.36 4.26 -36.91
N GLU A 39 -2.93 5.44 -36.45
CA GLU A 39 -2.60 6.58 -37.31
C GLU A 39 -1.42 6.31 -38.27
N LYS A 40 -0.46 5.49 -37.84
CA LYS A 40 0.77 5.19 -38.58
C LYS A 40 0.74 3.86 -39.34
N ASN A 41 -0.37 3.12 -39.30
CA ASN A 41 -0.49 1.77 -39.87
C ASN A 41 0.64 0.82 -39.41
N ILE A 42 1.02 0.90 -38.14
CA ILE A 42 2.01 0.01 -37.54
C ILE A 42 1.41 -1.40 -37.45
N THR A 43 2.22 -2.43 -37.71
CA THR A 43 1.73 -3.80 -37.66
C THR A 43 1.40 -4.23 -36.23
N ALA A 44 0.45 -5.16 -36.10
CA ALA A 44 0.05 -5.69 -34.80
C ALA A 44 1.21 -6.36 -34.03
N GLU A 45 2.18 -6.94 -34.74
CA GLU A 45 3.37 -7.55 -34.13
C GLU A 45 4.32 -6.50 -33.56
N GLU A 46 4.63 -5.43 -34.31
CA GLU A 46 5.52 -4.36 -33.86
C GLU A 46 4.98 -3.65 -32.61
N ILE A 47 3.66 -3.37 -32.57
CA ILE A 47 3.06 -2.77 -31.37
C ILE A 47 2.99 -3.75 -30.20
N ALA A 48 2.79 -5.04 -30.45
CA ALA A 48 2.78 -6.05 -29.39
C ALA A 48 4.14 -6.11 -28.67
N ASP A 49 5.25 -6.02 -29.41
CA ASP A 49 6.58 -6.01 -28.81
C ASP A 49 6.86 -4.73 -28.03
N LEU A 50 6.42 -3.57 -28.54
CA LEU A 50 6.46 -2.30 -27.78
C LEU A 50 5.66 -2.40 -26.47
N LYS A 51 4.44 -2.94 -26.52
CA LYS A 51 3.60 -3.15 -25.33
C LYS A 51 4.25 -4.08 -24.31
N LYS A 52 4.95 -5.14 -24.76
CA LYS A 52 5.70 -6.03 -23.85
C LYS A 52 6.83 -5.28 -23.12
N ILE A 53 7.59 -4.45 -23.84
CA ILE A 53 8.69 -3.67 -23.24
C ILE A 53 8.12 -2.72 -22.19
N VAL A 54 7.05 -1.99 -22.53
CA VAL A 54 6.39 -1.05 -21.62
C VAL A 54 5.80 -1.77 -20.41
N PHE A 55 5.15 -2.92 -20.60
CA PHE A 55 4.61 -3.72 -19.51
C PHE A 55 5.70 -4.18 -18.54
N LYS A 56 6.85 -4.63 -19.06
CA LYS A 56 7.99 -5.02 -18.22
C LYS A 56 8.46 -3.85 -17.35
N GLU A 57 8.59 -2.67 -17.94
CA GLU A 57 9.05 -1.48 -17.20
C GLU A 57 8.02 -1.01 -16.17
N TYR A 58 6.74 -1.04 -16.54
CA TYR A 58 5.62 -0.80 -15.62
C TYR A 58 5.68 -1.74 -14.40
N MET A 59 5.87 -3.04 -14.63
CA MET A 59 5.96 -4.05 -13.55
C MET A 59 7.17 -3.83 -12.64
N ASN A 60 8.33 -3.51 -13.22
CA ASN A 60 9.54 -3.17 -12.45
C ASN A 60 9.28 -1.97 -11.51
N LYS A 61 8.68 -0.90 -12.05
CA LYS A 61 8.41 0.32 -11.29
C LYS A 61 7.36 0.11 -10.21
N LYS A 62 6.32 -0.68 -10.51
CA LYS A 62 5.29 -1.09 -9.55
C LYS A 62 5.87 -1.92 -8.41
N MET A 63 6.80 -2.83 -8.71
CA MET A 63 7.52 -3.60 -7.70
C MET A 63 8.38 -2.69 -6.81
N SER A 64 9.14 -1.76 -7.40
CA SER A 64 9.93 -0.79 -6.63
C SER A 64 9.07 0.01 -5.65
N TYR A 65 7.97 0.61 -6.12
CA TYR A 65 7.06 1.38 -5.26
C TYR A 65 6.41 0.54 -4.17
N THR A 66 6.14 -0.74 -4.46
CA THR A 66 5.61 -1.68 -3.48
C THR A 66 6.63 -1.96 -2.38
N LEU A 67 7.88 -2.26 -2.76
CA LEU A 67 8.95 -2.53 -1.81
C LEU A 67 9.26 -1.31 -0.95
N ASP A 68 9.38 -0.13 -1.55
CA ASP A 68 9.61 1.13 -0.83
C ASP A 68 8.52 1.38 0.21
N HIS A 69 7.26 1.14 -0.14
CA HIS A 69 6.15 1.31 0.77
C HIS A 69 6.21 0.33 1.94
N LYS A 70 6.50 -0.95 1.68
CA LYS A 70 6.62 -1.98 2.72
C LYS A 70 7.80 -1.72 3.64
N LEU A 71 8.95 -1.34 3.09
CA LEU A 71 10.15 -0.97 3.85
C LEU A 71 9.91 0.27 4.71
N SER A 72 9.19 1.27 4.19
CA SER A 72 8.82 2.46 4.98
C SER A 72 7.92 2.10 6.17
N ILE A 73 6.95 1.20 5.99
CA ILE A 73 6.11 0.72 7.09
C ILE A 73 6.95 -0.03 8.13
N LEU A 74 7.85 -0.90 7.68
CA LEU A 74 8.74 -1.65 8.57
C LEU A 74 9.67 -0.72 9.37
N SER A 75 10.28 0.27 8.71
CA SER A 75 11.13 1.26 9.37
C SER A 75 10.35 2.00 10.47
N LYS A 76 9.16 2.50 10.16
CA LYS A 76 8.30 3.19 11.14
C LYS A 76 7.94 2.29 12.32
N TYR A 77 7.71 1.01 12.07
CA TYR A 77 7.44 0.04 13.12
C TYR A 77 8.66 -0.14 14.03
N ILE A 78 9.85 -0.35 13.46
CA ILE A 78 11.11 -0.47 14.20
C ILE A 78 11.37 0.80 15.03
N ASP A 79 11.24 1.98 14.42
CA ASP A 79 11.46 3.26 15.10
C ASP A 79 10.48 3.44 16.28
N SER A 80 9.20 3.11 16.08
CA SER A 80 8.17 3.18 17.12
C SER A 80 8.45 2.20 18.27
N SER A 81 8.85 0.97 17.95
CA SER A 81 9.20 -0.05 18.94
C SER A 81 10.44 0.34 19.74
N MET A 82 11.48 0.88 19.08
CA MET A 82 12.68 1.39 19.75
C MET A 82 12.35 2.58 20.66
N CYS A 83 11.58 3.55 20.17
CA CYS A 83 11.11 4.68 20.99
C CYS A 83 10.35 4.19 22.23
N SER A 84 9.48 3.19 22.08
CA SER A 84 8.69 2.63 23.18
C SER A 84 9.56 1.92 24.21
N ALA A 85 10.48 1.05 23.77
CA ALA A 85 11.39 0.32 24.64
C ALA A 85 12.34 1.25 25.42
N LEU A 86 12.84 2.31 24.78
CA LEU A 86 13.68 3.31 25.44
C LEU A 86 12.89 4.18 26.42
N ARG A 87 11.63 4.49 26.10
CA ARG A 87 10.73 5.26 26.99
C ARG A 87 10.36 4.46 28.25
N GLU A 88 10.07 3.15 28.12
CA GLU A 88 9.85 2.28 29.29
C GLU A 88 11.09 2.18 30.20
N ASN A 89 12.30 2.16 29.64
CA ASN A 89 13.53 2.15 30.44
C ASN A 89 13.78 3.48 31.19
N SER A 90 13.19 4.59 30.74
CA SER A 90 13.27 5.90 31.42
C SER A 90 12.25 6.08 32.54
N LEU A 91 11.20 5.25 32.58
CA LEU A 91 10.15 5.22 33.60
C LEU A 91 10.30 3.94 34.44
N LYS A 92 11.38 3.87 35.23
CA LYS A 92 11.49 2.88 36.31
C LYS A 92 10.53 3.22 37.45
N GLU A 93 9.23 3.08 37.23
CA GLU A 93 8.26 2.86 38.31
C GLU A 93 7.23 1.78 37.88
N LYS A 94 7.51 0.56 38.36
CA LYS A 94 6.68 -0.66 38.48
C LYS A 94 5.97 -1.22 37.23
N PRO A 95 6.20 -2.50 36.89
CA PRO A 95 5.51 -3.16 35.79
C PRO A 95 4.15 -3.67 36.29
N SER A 96 3.08 -2.94 36.06
CA SER A 96 1.76 -3.56 35.94
C SER A 96 1.65 -4.12 34.53
N THR A 97 1.77 -5.43 34.43
CA THR A 97 1.73 -6.28 33.25
C THR A 97 0.48 -6.03 32.40
N SER A 98 0.42 -4.95 31.61
CA SER A 98 -0.53 -4.84 30.52
C SER A 98 0.18 -5.36 29.26
N LEU A 99 0.05 -6.66 29.02
CA LEU A 99 0.24 -7.22 27.69
C LEU A 99 -0.59 -6.34 26.73
N VAL A 100 0.07 -5.47 25.98
CA VAL A 100 -0.55 -4.65 24.94
C VAL A 100 -0.84 -5.58 23.77
N TYR A 101 -1.87 -6.40 23.93
CA TYR A 101 -2.54 -7.07 22.84
C TYR A 101 -3.23 -5.98 22.05
N MET A 102 -2.61 -5.55 20.95
CA MET A 102 -3.14 -4.53 20.05
C MET A 102 -4.40 -5.08 19.35
N LYS A 103 -5.51 -5.06 20.08
CA LYS A 103 -6.81 -5.52 19.61
C LYS A 103 -7.41 -4.39 18.79
N HIS A 104 -7.35 -4.54 17.47
CA HIS A 104 -8.27 -3.87 16.56
C HIS A 104 -9.71 -4.31 16.87
N THR A 105 -10.34 -3.74 17.89
CA THR A 105 -11.78 -3.84 18.10
C THR A 105 -12.31 -2.51 18.60
N LYS A 106 -13.22 -1.97 17.79
CA LYS A 106 -14.10 -0.83 18.05
C LYS A 106 -14.82 -1.00 19.40
N HIS A 107 -15.19 0.14 19.99
CA HIS A 107 -15.98 0.34 21.22
C HIS A 107 -15.20 0.31 22.54
N LEU A 108 -14.63 1.46 22.88
CA LEU A 108 -14.54 1.90 24.29
C LEU A 108 -15.95 2.29 24.73
N LEU A 109 -16.68 1.36 25.35
CA LEU A 109 -17.65 1.75 26.36
C LEU A 109 -16.88 1.86 27.66
N SER A 110 -16.74 3.11 28.13
CA SER A 110 -16.29 3.42 29.47
C SER A 110 -17.25 2.76 30.45
N ASN A 111 -16.73 1.84 31.27
CA ASN A 111 -17.35 1.51 32.53
C ASN A 111 -16.29 1.77 33.60
N GLU A 112 -16.30 2.98 34.12
CA GLU A 112 -15.84 3.24 35.49
C GLU A 112 -16.76 2.47 36.43
N GLN A 113 -16.21 1.58 37.25
CA GLN A 113 -16.86 1.14 38.49
C GLN A 113 -15.83 1.17 39.61
N TYR A 114 -16.15 1.98 40.61
CA TYR A 114 -15.57 2.03 41.95
C TYR A 114 -15.71 0.68 42.67
#